data_AF-A0A383E5N7-F1
#
_entry.id   AF-A0A383E5N7-F1
#
_cell.length_a   1.000
_cell.length_b   1.000
_cell.length_c   1.000
_cell.angle_alpha   90.00
_cell.angle_beta   90.00
_cell.angle_gamma   90.00
#
_symmetry.space_group_name_H-M   'P 1'
#
loop_
_entity.id
_entity.type
_entity.pdbx_description
1 polymer ?
#
loop_
_entity_poly.entity_id
_entity_poly.type
_entity_poly.pdbx_seq_one_letter_code
_entity_poly.pdbx_strand_id
1 'polypeptide(L)'
;MSLQATTTLATLEQAQEMGLLPEEFDKIKEILGRTPNFCELSVFGVMWSEHCSYKNSIKWLKTLPKTGAHMLVEAGEENAGLVDIGDGLACCFKIESHNHPSALEP
;
A
#
# COMPACT_ATOMS: atom_id res chain seq x y z
N MET A 1 21.22 -5.87 22.17
CA MET A 1 20.40 -4.81 21.55
C MET A 1 19.29 -4.47 22.53
N SER A 2 19.31 -3.26 23.09
CA SER A 2 18.36 -2.80 24.12
C SER A 2 16.96 -2.65 23.54
N LEU A 3 15.96 -3.22 24.21
CA LEU A 3 14.51 -3.14 23.92
C LEU A 3 13.91 -1.71 24.08
N GLN A 4 14.74 -0.66 24.16
CA GLN A 4 14.30 0.72 24.44
C GLN A 4 13.74 1.48 23.23
N ALA A 5 13.76 0.91 22.02
CA ALA A 5 13.33 1.64 20.80
C ALA A 5 11.80 1.84 20.69
N THR A 6 10.97 1.15 21.48
CA THR A 6 9.52 1.07 21.25
C THR A 6 8.65 2.07 22.01
N THR A 7 9.19 2.85 22.96
CA THR A 7 8.37 3.76 23.78
C THR A 7 8.57 5.25 23.49
N THR A 8 9.59 5.64 22.73
CA THR A 8 9.81 7.05 22.39
C THR A 8 8.79 7.50 21.36
N LEU A 9 8.11 8.61 21.66
CA LEU A 9 7.17 9.25 20.73
C LEU A 9 7.92 9.72 19.48
N ALA A 10 7.32 9.48 18.33
CA ALA A 10 7.89 9.88 17.05
C ALA A 10 7.73 11.39 16.81
N THR A 11 8.61 11.94 15.99
CA THR A 11 8.60 13.37 15.62
C THR A 11 8.05 13.60 14.22
N LEU A 12 7.66 14.84 13.94
CA LEU A 12 7.29 15.26 12.58
C LEU A 12 8.46 15.11 11.59
N GLU A 13 9.67 15.42 12.04
CA GLU A 13 10.90 15.27 11.22
C GLU A 13 11.08 13.81 10.77
N GLN A 14 10.93 12.85 11.70
CA GLN A 14 10.97 11.42 11.36
C GLN A 14 9.87 11.03 10.37
N ALA A 15 8.67 11.62 10.48
CA ALA A 15 7.59 11.36 9.54
C ALA A 15 7.95 11.85 8.12
N GLN A 16 8.55 13.04 8.02
CA GLN A 16 8.97 13.63 6.75
C GLN A 16 10.10 12.83 6.09
N GLU A 17 11.06 12.32 6.87
CA GLU A 17 12.10 11.41 6.37
C GLU A 17 11.52 10.12 5.78
N MET A 18 10.38 9.66 6.29
CA MET A 18 9.64 8.50 5.76
C MET A 18 8.73 8.85 4.56
N GLY A 19 8.72 10.12 4.12
CA GLY A 19 7.90 10.57 2.99
C GLY A 19 6.44 10.87 3.36
N LEU A 20 6.11 11.00 4.64
CA LEU A 20 4.80 11.46 5.09
C LEU A 20 4.73 12.99 5.07
N LEU A 21 3.57 13.51 4.70
CA LEU A 21 3.26 14.94 4.80
C LEU A 21 2.92 15.32 6.25
N PRO A 22 3.11 16.60 6.66
CA PRO A 22 2.74 17.04 8.00
C PRO A 22 1.27 16.76 8.37
N GLU A 23 0.36 16.93 7.41
CA GLU A 23 -1.06 16.61 7.58
C GLU A 23 -1.32 15.09 7.73
N GLU A 24 -0.51 14.23 7.09
CA GLU A 24 -0.60 12.79 7.27
C GLU A 24 -0.14 12.41 8.69
N PHE A 25 0.90 13.05 9.22
CA PHE A 25 1.33 12.86 10.61
C PHE A 25 0.26 13.30 11.61
N ASP A 26 -0.37 14.45 11.39
CA ASP A 26 -1.50 14.90 12.21
C ASP A 26 -2.68 13.92 12.17
N LYS A 27 -2.99 13.40 10.99
CA LYS A 27 -4.06 12.42 10.81
C LYS A 27 -3.77 11.07 11.48
N ILE A 28 -2.51 10.64 11.50
CA ILE A 28 -2.07 9.45 12.25
C ILE A 28 -2.33 9.65 13.75
N LYS A 29 -2.01 10.83 14.29
CA LYS A 29 -2.28 11.16 15.70
C LYS A 29 -3.77 11.15 16.01
N GLU A 30 -4.59 11.66 15.10
CA GLU A 30 -6.06 11.62 15.21
C GLU A 30 -6.58 10.18 15.24
N ILE A 31 -6.15 9.33 14.31
CA ILE A 31 -6.56 7.91 14.20
C ILE A 31 -6.19 7.14 15.47
N LEU A 32 -4.99 7.37 16.01
CA LEU A 32 -4.50 6.67 17.20
C LEU A 32 -4.98 7.30 18.52
N GLY A 33 -5.49 8.53 18.48
CA GLY A 33 -5.83 9.32 19.68
C GLY A 33 -4.61 9.77 20.51
N ARG A 34 -3.40 9.62 19.98
CA ARG A 34 -2.12 9.98 20.63
C ARG A 34 -0.99 10.09 19.61
N THR A 35 0.16 10.61 20.03
CA THR A 35 1.38 10.55 19.21
C THR A 35 1.83 9.09 19.01
N PRO A 36 2.10 8.65 17.77
CA PRO A 36 2.66 7.32 17.53
C PRO A 36 4.08 7.22 18.09
N ASN A 37 4.52 6.02 18.46
CA ASN A 37 5.94 5.74 18.62
C ASN A 37 6.61 5.54 17.24
N PHE A 38 7.93 5.41 17.22
CA PHE A 38 8.67 5.25 15.95
C PHE A 38 8.25 4.01 15.14
N CYS A 39 7.94 2.90 15.81
CA CYS A 39 7.52 1.66 15.14
C CYS A 39 6.15 1.84 14.47
N GLU A 40 5.19 2.41 15.18
CA GLU A 40 3.85 2.72 14.66
C GLU A 40 3.95 3.69 13.48
N LEU A 41 4.75 4.76 13.62
CA LEU A 41 4.97 5.72 12.53
C LEU A 41 5.58 5.06 11.30
N SER A 42 6.58 4.18 11.48
CA SER A 42 7.21 3.43 10.38
C SER A 42 6.20 2.57 9.62
N VAL A 43 5.26 1.93 10.32
CA VAL A 43 4.19 1.14 9.68
C VAL A 43 3.30 2.05 8.82
N PHE A 44 2.88 3.21 9.35
CA PHE A 44 2.12 4.18 8.56
C PHE A 44 2.92 4.69 7.35
N GLY A 45 4.21 5.00 7.51
CA GLY A 45 5.07 5.49 6.44
C GLY A 45 5.10 4.55 5.23
N VAL A 46 5.28 3.25 5.46
CA VAL A 46 5.25 2.25 4.38
C VAL A 46 3.84 2.09 3.81
N MET A 47 2.85 1.88 4.67
CA MET A 47 1.48 1.56 4.23
C MET A 47 0.78 2.71 3.51
N TRP A 48 1.15 3.96 3.79
CA TRP A 48 0.62 5.16 3.12
C TRP A 48 1.53 5.68 2.00
N SER A 49 2.61 4.99 1.67
CA SER A 49 3.41 5.29 0.48
C SER A 49 2.60 5.09 -0.81
N GLU A 50 2.95 5.78 -1.91
CA GLU A 50 2.26 5.57 -3.20
C GLU A 50 2.33 4.11 -3.65
N HIS A 51 3.45 3.44 -3.37
CA HIS A 51 3.66 2.05 -3.75
C HIS A 51 2.63 1.10 -3.13
N CYS A 52 2.26 1.32 -1.87
CA CYS A 52 1.29 0.49 -1.17
C CYS A 52 -0.16 1.00 -1.30
N SER A 53 -0.36 2.32 -1.24
CA SER A 53 -1.69 2.90 -1.09
C SER A 53 -2.32 3.35 -2.40
N TYR A 54 -1.55 3.44 -3.49
CA TYR A 54 -2.00 3.95 -4.79
C TYR A 54 -2.65 5.36 -4.68
N LYS A 55 -2.21 6.20 -3.73
CA LYS A 55 -2.94 7.44 -3.35
C LYS A 55 -3.17 8.41 -4.50
N ASN A 56 -2.27 8.44 -5.49
CA ASN A 56 -2.42 9.25 -6.70
C ASN A 56 -3.14 8.48 -7.81
N SER A 57 -2.81 7.19 -7.98
CA SER A 57 -3.24 6.37 -9.10
C SER A 57 -4.66 5.81 -8.95
N ILE A 58 -5.14 5.55 -7.73
CA ILE A 58 -6.45 4.92 -7.45
C ILE A 58 -7.63 5.68 -8.04
N LYS A 59 -7.54 7.02 -8.10
CA LYS A 59 -8.56 7.87 -8.72
C LYS A 59 -8.77 7.51 -10.20
N TRP A 60 -7.68 7.26 -10.91
CA TRP A 60 -7.70 6.92 -12.33
C TRP A 60 -8.01 5.44 -12.56
N LEU A 61 -7.51 4.54 -11.72
CA LEU A 61 -7.83 3.11 -11.82
C LEU A 61 -9.34 2.84 -11.66
N LYS A 62 -10.06 3.69 -10.92
CA LYS A 62 -11.52 3.61 -10.80
C LYS A 62 -12.29 3.94 -12.08
N THR A 63 -11.66 4.54 -13.10
CA THR A 63 -12.32 4.86 -14.37
C THR A 63 -12.27 3.70 -15.38
N LEU A 64 -11.44 2.70 -15.12
CA LEU A 64 -11.34 1.52 -15.98
C LEU A 64 -12.57 0.60 -15.84
N PRO A 65 -12.99 -0.11 -16.90
CA PRO A 65 -14.03 -1.14 -16.78
C PRO A 65 -13.59 -2.27 -15.83
N LYS A 66 -14.48 -2.69 -14.94
CA LYS A 66 -14.19 -3.68 -13.88
C LYS A 66 -15.02 -4.96 -13.95
N THR A 67 -15.85 -5.08 -14.97
CA THR A 67 -16.82 -6.17 -15.12
C THR A 67 -16.70 -6.78 -16.50
N GLY A 68 -16.82 -8.10 -16.58
CA GLY A 68 -16.85 -8.85 -17.82
C GLY A 68 -17.56 -10.19 -17.63
N ALA A 69 -18.14 -10.73 -18.70
CA ALA A 69 -18.98 -11.95 -18.64
C ALA A 69 -18.23 -13.19 -18.14
N HIS A 70 -16.90 -13.21 -18.26
CA HIS A 70 -16.05 -14.34 -17.89
C HIS A 70 -15.20 -14.06 -16.65
N MET A 71 -15.41 -12.94 -15.96
CA MET A 71 -14.69 -12.66 -14.71
C MET A 71 -15.25 -13.54 -13.58
N LEU A 72 -14.36 -14.21 -12.86
CA LEU A 72 -14.72 -15.05 -11.71
C LEU A 72 -14.60 -14.32 -10.36
N VAL A 73 -13.90 -13.19 -10.32
CA VAL A 73 -13.71 -12.33 -9.14
C VAL A 73 -13.78 -10.86 -9.55
N GLU A 74 -14.16 -9.98 -8.63
CA GLU A 74 -14.19 -8.54 -8.94
C GLU A 74 -12.78 -7.95 -9.02
N ALA A 75 -12.61 -6.92 -9.85
CA ALA A 75 -11.31 -6.26 -10.01
C ALA A 75 -10.85 -5.60 -8.70
N GLY A 76 -9.78 -6.14 -8.11
CA GLY A 76 -9.20 -5.66 -6.84
C GLY A 76 -9.75 -6.34 -5.59
N GLU A 77 -10.62 -7.34 -5.74
CA GLU A 77 -11.06 -8.21 -4.63
C GLU A 77 -9.94 -9.16 -4.19
N GLU A 78 -9.17 -9.66 -5.17
CA GLU A 78 -8.12 -10.66 -4.97
C GLU A 78 -6.74 -10.17 -5.43
N ASN A 79 -5.70 -10.93 -5.04
CA ASN A 79 -4.31 -10.62 -5.39
C ASN A 79 -4.02 -10.70 -6.90
N ALA A 80 -4.84 -11.41 -7.67
CA ALA A 80 -4.71 -11.62 -9.12
C ALA A 80 -6.09 -11.67 -9.78
N GLY A 81 -6.14 -11.43 -11.09
CA GLY A 81 -7.38 -11.56 -11.86
C GLY A 81 -7.65 -13.00 -12.28
N LEU A 82 -8.91 -13.43 -12.23
CA LEU A 82 -9.35 -14.76 -12.65
C LEU A 82 -10.38 -14.67 -13.78
N VAL A 83 -10.13 -15.40 -14.86
CA VAL A 83 -11.00 -15.47 -16.04
C VAL A 83 -11.38 -16.92 -16.32
N ASP A 84 -12.68 -17.19 -16.46
CA ASP A 84 -13.22 -18.47 -16.91
C ASP A 84 -12.82 -18.72 -18.38
N ILE A 85 -12.27 -19.90 -18.65
CA ILE A 85 -11.84 -20.34 -19.98
C ILE A 85 -12.64 -21.55 -20.48
N GLY A 86 -13.69 -21.97 -19.76
CA GLY A 86 -14.51 -23.13 -20.08
C GLY A 86 -14.05 -24.42 -19.42
N ASP A 87 -14.85 -25.49 -19.57
CA ASP A 87 -14.56 -26.83 -19.08
C ASP A 87 -14.25 -26.95 -17.58
N GLY A 88 -14.76 -25.99 -16.78
CA GLY A 88 -14.48 -25.92 -15.34
C GLY A 88 -13.05 -25.45 -15.02
N LEU A 89 -12.38 -24.80 -15.96
CA LEU A 89 -11.02 -24.26 -15.82
C LEU A 89 -11.00 -22.74 -15.77
N ALA A 90 -10.00 -22.18 -15.11
CA ALA A 90 -9.79 -20.74 -15.00
C ALA A 90 -8.32 -20.36 -15.26
N CYS A 91 -8.10 -19.21 -15.85
CA CYS A 91 -6.79 -18.58 -15.98
C CYS A 91 -6.62 -17.53 -14.88
N CYS A 92 -5.58 -17.69 -14.06
CA CYS A 92 -5.19 -16.72 -13.03
C CYS A 92 -3.90 -16.02 -13.46
N PHE A 93 -3.91 -14.69 -13.52
CA PHE A 93 -2.72 -13.93 -13.88
C PHE A 93 -2.67 -12.54 -13.23
N LYS A 94 -1.45 -12.04 -13.06
CA LYS A 94 -1.13 -10.71 -12.56
C LYS A 94 0.17 -10.25 -13.21
N ILE A 95 0.32 -8.93 -13.36
CA ILE A 95 1.58 -8.31 -13.74
C ILE A 95 2.06 -7.41 -12.59
N GLU A 96 3.34 -7.51 -12.26
CA GLU A 96 4.03 -6.66 -11.30
C GLU A 96 5.33 -6.12 -11.90
N SER A 97 5.90 -5.11 -11.26
CA SER A 97 7.16 -4.51 -11.68
C SER A 97 8.10 -4.34 -10.49
N HIS A 98 9.40 -4.50 -10.72
CA HIS A 98 10.44 -4.30 -9.70
C HIS A 98 11.47 -3.24 -10.16
N ASN A 99 10.96 -2.16 -10.76
CA ASN A 99 11.78 -1.21 -11.53
C ASN A 99 12.91 -0.56 -10.72
N HIS A 100 12.61 -0.04 -9.53
CA HIS A 100 13.59 0.67 -8.71
C HIS A 100 14.75 -0.23 -8.22
N PRO A 101 14.49 -1.39 -7.58
CA PRO A 101 15.57 -2.29 -7.19
C PRO A 101 16.34 -2.83 -8.40
N SER A 102 15.68 -3.20 -9.50
CA SER A 102 16.37 -3.64 -10.73
C SER A 102 17.28 -2.58 -11.36
N ALA A 103 17.03 -1.29 -11.11
CA ALA A 103 17.92 -0.21 -11.57
C ALA A 103 19.22 -0.11 -10.74
N LEU A 104 19.19 -0.58 -9.49
CA LEU A 104 20.36 -0.62 -8.61
C LEU A 104 21.15 -1.92 -8.81
N GLU A 105 20.45 -3.05 -8.86
CA GLU A 105 21.02 -4.38 -9.08
C GLU A 105 20.04 -5.22 -9.92
N PRO A 106 20.36 -5.54 -11.19
CA PRO A 106 19.46 -6.21 -12.12
C PRO A 106 19.34 -7.73 -11.90
#